data_AF-A0A7C0WYB3-F1
#
_entry.id   AF-A0A7C0WYB3-F1
#
_cell.length_a   1.000
_cell.length_b   1.000
_cell.length_c   1.000
_cell.angle_alpha   90.00
_cell.angle_beta   90.00
_cell.angle_gamma   90.00
#
_symmetry.space_group_name_H-M   'P 1'
#
loop_
_entity.id
_entity.type
_entity.pdbx_description
1 polymer ?
#
loop_
_entity_poly.entity_id
_entity_poly.type
_entity_poly.pdbx_seq_one_letter_code
_entity_poly.pdbx_strand_id
1 'polypeptide(L)'
;VGSCVGMKGTRVQNIVEELGGEKIDIIRYSEDPKEFIKSALNPAQISEIKLFPEEKKALVIVSKDQLSIAIGRHGQNVRLASHLTEWEIDVRSPEELREESPLRDLTGIGPKLAEILSKAGYDTVEKIASAEVEDLKKIEGIGDRTAHRVIGSAREYMRQKQQEENEQ
;
A
#
# COMPACT_ATOMS: atom_id res chain seq x y z
N VAL A 1 23.11 -5.14 15.33
CA VAL A 1 23.16 -3.66 15.44
C VAL A 1 24.18 -3.17 16.47
N GLY A 2 24.03 -3.46 17.78
CA GLY A 2 24.96 -2.95 18.82
C GLY A 2 26.44 -3.27 18.58
N SER A 3 26.75 -4.48 18.11
CA SER A 3 28.11 -4.89 17.74
C SER A 3 28.68 -4.19 16.50
N CYS A 4 27.89 -3.47 15.72
CA CYS A 4 28.34 -2.64 14.59
C CYS A 4 28.47 -1.16 15.02
N VAL A 5 27.57 -0.71 15.90
CA VAL A 5 27.45 0.69 16.35
C VAL A 5 28.55 1.07 17.36
N GLY A 6 28.88 0.19 18.31
CA GLY A 6 29.87 0.48 19.37
C GLY A 6 29.29 1.31 20.51
N MET A 7 30.10 1.57 21.54
CA MET A 7 29.66 2.39 22.69
C MET A 7 29.18 3.75 22.19
N LYS A 8 27.92 4.10 22.46
CA LYS A 8 27.30 5.37 22.03
C LYS A 8 27.44 5.69 20.53
N GLY A 9 27.66 4.69 19.66
CA GLY A 9 27.78 4.92 18.22
C GLY A 9 29.15 5.33 17.70
N THR A 10 30.20 5.33 18.53
CA THR A 10 31.53 5.81 18.13
C THR A 10 32.06 5.16 16.86
N ARG A 11 31.81 3.86 16.63
CA ARG A 11 32.32 3.19 15.42
C ARG A 11 31.62 3.65 14.16
N VAL A 12 30.30 3.83 14.20
CA VAL A 12 29.56 4.31 13.03
C VAL A 12 29.85 5.79 12.78
N GLN A 13 30.06 6.58 13.85
CA GLN A 13 30.41 8.00 13.73
C GLN A 13 31.75 8.20 13.03
N ASN A 14 32.77 7.41 13.38
CA ASN A 14 34.06 7.49 12.69
C ASN A 14 33.93 7.22 11.18
N ILE A 15 33.11 6.23 10.79
CA ILE A 15 32.87 5.92 9.37
C ILE A 15 32.12 7.07 8.68
N VAL A 16 31.11 7.63 9.34
CA VAL A 16 30.36 8.80 8.84
C VAL A 16 31.31 9.98 8.61
N GLU A 17 32.26 10.22 9.50
CA GLU A 17 33.27 11.27 9.35
C GLU A 17 34.21 11.01 8.16
N GLU A 18 34.68 9.77 7.99
CA GLU A 18 35.51 9.36 6.84
C GLU A 18 34.76 9.49 5.49
N LEU A 19 33.44 9.28 5.48
CA LEU A 19 32.59 9.46 4.30
C LEU A 19 32.12 10.92 4.11
N GLY A 20 32.77 11.89 4.75
CA GLY A 20 32.45 13.30 4.55
C GLY A 20 31.09 13.72 5.12
N GLY A 21 30.59 13.02 6.14
CA GLY A 21 29.35 13.32 6.83
C GLY A 21 28.11 12.63 6.26
N GLU A 22 28.26 11.67 5.36
CA GLU A 22 27.15 10.86 4.85
C GLU A 22 26.46 10.08 5.98
N LYS A 23 25.13 10.16 6.05
CA LYS A 23 24.34 9.50 7.11
C LYS A 23 24.24 8.01 6.84
N ILE A 24 24.62 7.20 7.83
CA ILE A 24 24.50 5.74 7.80
C ILE A 24 23.44 5.31 8.81
N ASP A 25 22.47 4.54 8.34
CA ASP A 25 21.51 3.83 9.19
C ASP A 25 21.82 2.33 9.23
N ILE A 26 21.84 1.76 10.43
CA ILE A 26 22.08 0.32 10.65
C ILE A 26 20.77 -0.32 11.10
N ILE A 27 20.23 -1.17 10.24
CA ILE A 27 18.97 -1.88 10.50
C ILE A 27 19.24 -3.34 10.84
N ARG A 28 18.23 -4.03 11.36
CA ARG A 28 18.29 -5.48 11.57
C ARG A 28 17.85 -6.18 10.27
N TYR A 29 18.69 -7.09 9.79
CA TYR A 29 18.31 -7.99 8.70
C TYR A 29 17.25 -9.00 9.18
N SER A 30 16.32 -9.35 8.29
CA SER A 30 15.31 -10.37 8.50
C SER A 30 15.12 -11.15 7.20
N GLU A 31 14.92 -12.46 7.31
CA GLU A 31 14.55 -13.32 6.17
C GLU A 31 13.08 -13.14 5.79
N ASP A 32 12.22 -12.75 6.74
CA ASP A 32 10.84 -12.35 6.44
C ASP A 32 10.85 -10.99 5.72
N PRO A 33 10.40 -10.92 4.45
CA PRO A 33 10.38 -9.68 3.67
C PRO A 33 9.60 -8.57 4.35
N LYS A 34 8.50 -8.92 5.06
CA LYS A 34 7.65 -7.92 5.71
C LYS A 34 8.40 -7.20 6.83
N GLU A 35 9.07 -7.95 7.69
CA GLU A 35 9.89 -7.39 8.77
C GLU A 35 11.15 -6.70 8.25
N PHE A 36 11.71 -7.18 7.12
CA PHE A 36 12.88 -6.54 6.53
C PHE A 36 12.55 -5.19 5.89
N ILE A 37 11.46 -5.10 5.10
CA ILE A 37 10.94 -3.84 4.53
C ILE A 37 10.60 -2.85 5.63
N LYS A 38 9.95 -3.33 6.70
CA LYS A 38 9.64 -2.50 7.87
C LYS A 38 10.90 -1.93 8.53
N SER A 39 11.94 -2.74 8.66
CA SER A 39 13.23 -2.30 9.20
C SER A 39 13.92 -1.31 8.27
N ALA A 40 13.80 -1.49 6.95
CA ALA A 40 14.44 -0.67 5.92
C ALA A 40 13.83 0.73 5.78
N LEU A 41 12.54 0.90 6.09
CA LEU A 41 11.84 2.19 6.03
C LEU A 41 11.94 3.01 7.33
N ASN A 42 12.64 2.52 8.35
CA ASN A 42 12.92 3.24 9.60
C ASN A 42 13.49 4.64 9.27
N PRO A 43 12.99 5.75 9.84
CA PRO A 43 12.16 5.87 11.05
C PRO A 43 10.64 5.88 10.84
N ALA A 44 10.15 5.66 9.62
CA ALA A 44 8.72 5.75 9.34
C ALA A 44 7.94 4.65 10.06
N GLN A 45 6.82 5.04 10.69
CA GLN A 45 5.90 4.09 11.30
C GLN A 45 4.92 3.56 10.25
N ILE A 46 4.90 2.24 10.10
CA ILE A 46 4.08 1.55 9.09
C ILE A 46 2.82 0.99 9.72
N SER A 47 1.68 1.24 9.09
CA SER A 47 0.38 0.73 9.49
C SER A 47 0.15 -0.69 8.95
N GLU A 48 0.40 -0.89 7.66
CA GLU A 48 0.19 -2.17 6.97
C GLU A 48 1.20 -2.37 5.83
N ILE A 49 1.55 -3.62 5.54
CA ILE A 49 2.34 -4.00 4.37
C ILE A 49 1.61 -5.13 3.66
N LYS A 50 1.33 -4.93 2.36
CA LYS A 50 0.81 -5.95 1.44
C LYS A 50 1.93 -6.34 0.49
N LEU A 51 2.22 -7.63 0.40
CA LEU A 51 3.27 -8.16 -0.45
C LEU A 51 2.64 -8.81 -1.68
N PHE A 52 3.28 -8.59 -2.83
CA PHE A 52 2.97 -9.21 -4.12
C PHE A 52 4.22 -9.97 -4.57
N PRO A 53 4.42 -11.22 -4.12
CA PRO A 53 5.67 -11.95 -4.32
C PRO A 53 6.03 -12.21 -5.78
N GLU A 54 5.02 -12.48 -6.63
CA GLU A 54 5.21 -12.74 -8.05
C GLU A 54 5.87 -11.55 -8.77
N GLU A 55 5.52 -10.33 -8.37
CA GLU A 55 6.05 -9.09 -8.97
C GLU A 55 7.23 -8.49 -8.18
N LYS A 56 7.62 -9.10 -7.05
CA LYS A 56 8.52 -8.49 -6.05
C LYS A 56 8.10 -7.05 -5.66
N LYS A 57 6.79 -6.81 -5.55
CA LYS A 57 6.22 -5.51 -5.15
C LYS A 57 5.70 -5.53 -3.72
N ALA A 58 5.87 -4.41 -3.02
CA ALA A 58 5.36 -4.21 -1.68
C ALA A 58 4.59 -2.89 -1.60
N LEU A 59 3.30 -2.97 -1.28
CA LEU A 59 2.49 -1.80 -0.96
C LEU A 59 2.54 -1.56 0.55
N VAL A 60 3.10 -0.43 0.93
CA VAL A 60 3.28 0.00 2.31
C VAL A 60 2.29 1.12 2.62
N ILE A 61 1.45 0.89 3.61
CA ILE A 61 0.41 1.82 4.03
C ILE A 61 0.88 2.53 5.29
N VAL A 62 0.91 3.85 5.26
CA VAL A 62 1.34 4.72 6.36
C VAL A 62 0.31 5.83 6.61
N SER A 63 0.31 6.42 7.80
CA SER A 63 -0.51 7.61 8.03
C SER A 63 0.04 8.81 7.24
N LYS A 64 -0.81 9.81 7.01
CA LYS A 64 -0.46 11.00 6.21
C LYS A 64 0.77 11.76 6.71
N ASP A 65 0.96 11.82 8.03
CA ASP A 65 2.13 12.43 8.67
C ASP A 65 3.41 11.60 8.47
N GLN A 66 3.30 10.28 8.33
CA GLN A 66 4.41 9.37 8.08
C GLN A 66 4.78 9.25 6.60
N LEU A 67 3.88 9.60 5.68
CA LEU A 67 4.10 9.49 4.22
C LEU A 67 5.39 10.19 3.77
N SER A 68 5.56 11.45 4.15
CA SER A 68 6.76 12.23 3.80
C SER A 68 8.05 11.63 4.40
N ILE A 69 7.97 11.09 5.62
CA ILE A 69 9.09 10.46 6.31
C ILE A 69 9.48 9.16 5.61
N ALA A 70 8.50 8.33 5.26
CA ALA A 70 8.69 7.05 4.58
C ALA A 70 9.31 7.24 3.18
N ILE A 71 8.81 8.21 2.41
CA ILE A 71 9.37 8.56 1.10
C ILE A 71 10.78 9.14 1.25
N GLY A 72 10.97 10.03 2.23
CA GLY A 72 12.21 10.75 2.47
C GLY A 72 12.47 11.87 1.45
N ARG A 73 13.55 12.63 1.65
CA ARG A 73 13.90 13.75 0.78
C ARG A 73 14.17 13.25 -0.65
N HIS A 74 13.44 13.77 -1.63
CA HIS A 74 13.52 13.33 -3.04
C HIS A 74 13.31 11.81 -3.24
N GLY A 75 12.54 11.15 -2.36
CA GLY A 75 12.31 9.71 -2.44
C GLY A 75 13.54 8.88 -2.05
N GLN A 76 14.54 9.47 -1.40
CA GLN A 76 15.78 8.76 -1.09
C GLN A 76 15.54 7.55 -0.17
N ASN A 77 14.68 7.69 0.84
CA ASN A 77 14.48 6.64 1.84
C ASN A 77 13.83 5.41 1.21
N VAL A 78 12.71 5.60 0.49
CA VAL A 78 12.05 4.51 -0.22
C VAL A 78 12.96 3.89 -1.28
N ARG A 79 13.78 4.68 -2.00
CA ARG A 79 14.72 4.16 -3.00
C ARG A 79 15.81 3.28 -2.38
N LEU A 80 16.39 3.71 -1.25
CA LEU A 80 17.38 2.93 -0.52
C LEU A 80 16.76 1.65 0.06
N ALA A 81 15.55 1.74 0.60
CA ALA A 81 14.82 0.58 1.11
C ALA A 81 14.51 -0.43 -0.01
N SER A 82 14.05 0.04 -1.17
CA SER A 82 13.79 -0.81 -2.35
C SER A 82 15.07 -1.50 -2.82
N HIS A 83 16.18 -0.76 -2.90
CA HIS A 83 17.46 -1.33 -3.30
C HIS A 83 17.99 -2.35 -2.30
N LEU A 84 17.86 -2.07 -1.00
CA LEU A 84 18.34 -2.93 0.09
C LEU A 84 17.54 -4.22 0.22
N THR A 85 16.24 -4.16 -0.01
CA THR A 85 15.33 -5.31 0.12
C THR A 85 15.19 -6.10 -1.17
N GLU A 86 15.55 -5.51 -2.31
CA GLU A 86 15.24 -6.00 -3.67
C GLU A 86 13.74 -6.11 -3.96
N TRP A 87 12.92 -5.28 -3.29
CA TRP A 87 11.50 -5.13 -3.56
C TRP A 87 11.21 -3.77 -4.18
N GLU A 88 10.27 -3.69 -5.09
CA GLU A 88 9.68 -2.42 -5.50
C GLU A 88 8.68 -1.98 -4.44
N ILE A 89 9.06 -0.96 -3.66
CA ILE A 89 8.25 -0.44 -2.55
C ILE A 89 7.45 0.76 -3.01
N ASP A 90 6.12 0.64 -2.94
CA ASP A 90 5.17 1.74 -3.12
C ASP A 90 4.62 2.15 -1.75
N VAL A 91 4.70 3.43 -1.41
CA VAL A 91 4.29 3.94 -0.09
C VAL A 91 3.10 4.87 -0.27
N ARG A 92 1.99 4.55 0.40
CA ARG A 92 0.74 5.29 0.26
C ARG A 92 0.03 5.52 1.58
N SER A 93 -0.84 6.52 1.57
CA SER A 93 -1.82 6.77 2.62
C SER A 93 -3.15 6.06 2.34
N PRO A 94 -3.96 5.75 3.37
CA PRO A 94 -5.31 5.23 3.18
C PRO A 94 -6.21 6.14 2.34
N GLU A 95 -5.94 7.45 2.32
CA GLU A 95 -6.64 8.41 1.47
C GLU A 95 -6.33 8.18 -0.02
N GLU A 96 -5.05 8.07 -0.38
CA GLU A 96 -4.61 7.84 -1.78
C GLU A 96 -5.15 6.51 -2.32
N LEU A 97 -5.16 5.46 -1.49
CA LEU A 97 -5.75 4.17 -1.86
C LEU A 97 -7.26 4.24 -2.09
N ARG A 98 -7.97 5.13 -1.39
CA ARG A 98 -9.41 5.34 -1.60
C ARG A 98 -9.69 6.15 -2.85
N GLU A 99 -8.81 7.09 -3.20
CA GLU A 99 -8.97 7.92 -4.39
C GLU A 99 -8.74 7.15 -5.69
N GLU A 100 -7.82 6.17 -5.67
CA GLU A 100 -7.56 5.24 -6.78
C GLU A 100 -8.43 3.97 -6.75
N SER A 101 -9.40 3.89 -5.84
CA SER A 101 -10.30 2.74 -5.82
C SER A 101 -11.05 2.66 -7.16
N PRO A 102 -10.96 1.53 -7.91
CA PRO A 102 -11.61 1.38 -9.20
C PRO A 102 -13.14 1.50 -9.11
N LEU A 103 -13.68 1.53 -7.89
CA LEU A 103 -15.07 1.87 -7.59
C LEU A 103 -15.53 3.18 -8.21
N ARG A 104 -14.64 4.18 -8.37
CA ARG A 104 -14.97 5.45 -9.02
C ARG A 104 -15.06 5.34 -10.55
N ASP A 105 -14.31 4.40 -11.13
CA ASP A 105 -14.25 4.17 -12.57
C ASP A 105 -15.27 3.12 -13.04
N LEU A 106 -15.88 2.37 -12.11
CA LEU A 106 -16.99 1.48 -12.42
C LEU A 106 -18.14 2.28 -13.07
N THR A 107 -18.50 1.85 -14.27
CA THR A 107 -19.52 2.49 -15.11
C THR A 107 -20.84 2.65 -14.34
N GLY A 108 -21.20 3.90 -14.04
CA GLY A 108 -22.45 4.25 -13.37
C GLY A 108 -22.40 4.33 -11.85
N ILE A 109 -21.22 4.32 -11.23
CA ILE A 109 -21.02 4.64 -9.81
C ILE A 109 -20.59 6.11 -9.69
N GLY A 110 -21.50 6.97 -9.20
CA GLY A 110 -21.15 8.35 -8.87
C GLY A 110 -20.31 8.44 -7.59
N PRO A 111 -19.60 9.56 -7.35
CA PRO A 111 -18.74 9.72 -6.17
C PRO A 111 -19.46 9.53 -4.84
N LYS A 112 -20.73 9.93 -4.75
CA LYS A 112 -21.57 9.72 -3.56
C LYS A 112 -21.85 8.23 -3.30
N LEU A 113 -22.09 7.45 -4.34
CA LEU A 113 -22.40 6.02 -4.21
C LEU A 113 -21.15 5.23 -3.82
N ALA A 114 -19.99 5.56 -4.40
CA ALA A 114 -18.71 4.98 -4.01
C ALA A 114 -18.39 5.22 -2.52
N GLU A 115 -18.69 6.42 -2.01
CA GLU A 115 -18.49 6.74 -0.58
C GLU A 115 -19.42 5.92 0.32
N ILE A 116 -20.69 5.78 -0.06
CA ILE A 116 -21.68 4.96 0.68
C ILE A 116 -21.25 3.49 0.73
N LEU A 117 -20.82 2.93 -0.41
CA LEU A 117 -20.33 1.55 -0.51
C LEU A 117 -19.07 1.34 0.33
N SER A 118 -18.11 2.27 0.26
CA SER A 118 -16.89 2.22 1.06
C SER A 118 -17.20 2.28 2.57
N LYS A 119 -18.11 3.16 3.00
CA LYS A 119 -18.57 3.23 4.40
C LYS A 119 -19.29 1.97 4.86
N ALA A 120 -19.99 1.28 3.96
CA ALA A 120 -20.65 0.01 4.22
C ALA A 120 -19.70 -1.20 4.20
N GLY A 121 -18.40 -0.99 3.98
CA GLY A 121 -17.37 -2.06 3.97
C GLY A 121 -17.11 -2.68 2.59
N TYR A 122 -17.74 -2.16 1.54
CA TYR A 122 -17.53 -2.53 0.14
C TYR A 122 -16.52 -1.56 -0.51
N ASP A 123 -15.30 -1.56 0.00
CA ASP A 123 -14.19 -0.69 -0.39
C ASP A 123 -13.36 -1.22 -1.56
N THR A 124 -13.60 -2.46 -2.00
CA THR A 124 -12.92 -3.07 -3.14
C THR A 124 -13.90 -3.68 -4.15
N VAL A 125 -13.49 -3.77 -5.42
CA VAL A 125 -14.33 -4.29 -6.50
C VAL A 125 -14.64 -5.77 -6.29
N GLU A 126 -13.72 -6.52 -5.69
CA GLU A 126 -13.88 -7.94 -5.37
C GLU A 126 -15.01 -8.18 -4.36
N LYS A 127 -15.08 -7.34 -3.32
CA LYS A 127 -16.15 -7.40 -2.32
C LYS A 127 -17.51 -7.08 -2.93
N ILE A 128 -17.56 -6.18 -3.92
CA ILE A 128 -18.80 -5.86 -4.63
C ILE A 128 -19.21 -6.98 -5.58
N ALA A 129 -18.28 -7.53 -6.35
CA ALA A 129 -18.56 -8.59 -7.33
C ALA A 129 -19.10 -9.86 -6.67
N SER A 130 -18.66 -10.15 -5.45
CA SER A 130 -19.09 -11.28 -4.62
C SER A 130 -20.33 -11.00 -3.76
N ALA A 131 -20.78 -9.75 -3.66
CA ALA A 131 -21.96 -9.38 -2.88
C ALA A 131 -23.27 -9.83 -3.56
N GLU A 132 -24.30 -10.04 -2.75
CA GLU A 132 -25.66 -10.23 -3.23
C GLU A 132 -26.43 -8.91 -3.32
N VAL A 133 -27.42 -8.87 -4.22
CA VAL A 133 -28.30 -7.70 -4.41
C VAL A 133 -29.02 -7.36 -3.10
N GLU A 134 -29.39 -8.37 -2.30
CA GLU A 134 -30.08 -8.17 -1.02
C GLU A 134 -29.21 -7.46 0.01
N ASP A 135 -27.91 -7.75 0.04
CA ASP A 135 -26.98 -7.11 0.98
C ASP A 135 -26.71 -5.66 0.61
N LEU A 136 -26.62 -5.36 -0.68
CA LEU A 136 -26.51 -3.97 -1.15
C LEU A 136 -27.78 -3.16 -0.91
N LYS A 137 -28.97 -3.79 -0.96
CA LYS A 137 -30.25 -3.13 -0.69
C LYS A 137 -30.43 -2.72 0.78
N LYS A 138 -29.71 -3.36 1.71
CA LYS A 138 -29.70 -2.95 3.13
C LYS A 138 -28.98 -1.62 3.34
N ILE A 139 -28.21 -1.15 2.34
CA ILE A 139 -27.47 0.10 2.40
C ILE A 139 -28.37 1.26 1.99
N GLU A 140 -28.46 2.26 2.86
CA GLU A 140 -29.24 3.47 2.62
C GLU A 140 -28.71 4.23 1.39
N GLY A 141 -29.58 4.42 0.38
CA GLY A 141 -29.23 5.10 -0.88
C GLY A 141 -28.98 4.17 -2.08
N ILE A 142 -29.03 2.84 -1.90
CA ILE A 142 -28.89 1.87 -2.99
C ILE A 142 -30.22 1.20 -3.32
N GLY A 143 -30.79 1.56 -4.47
CA GLY A 143 -31.99 0.90 -5.00
C GLY A 143 -31.69 -0.41 -5.74
N ASP A 144 -32.72 -1.23 -5.95
CA ASP A 144 -32.63 -2.55 -6.60
C ASP A 144 -31.93 -2.51 -7.97
N ARG A 145 -32.30 -1.53 -8.83
CA ARG A 145 -31.67 -1.33 -10.14
C ARG A 145 -30.19 -0.96 -10.03
N THR A 146 -29.84 -0.16 -9.03
CA THR A 146 -28.46 0.28 -8.81
C THR A 146 -27.61 -0.89 -8.31
N ALA A 147 -28.12 -1.71 -7.39
CA ALA A 147 -27.43 -2.88 -6.88
C ALA A 147 -27.08 -3.88 -8.00
N HIS A 148 -28.04 -4.21 -8.87
CA HIS A 148 -27.80 -5.08 -10.03
C HIS A 148 -26.73 -4.53 -10.97
N ARG A 149 -26.80 -3.22 -11.26
CA ARG A 149 -25.84 -2.55 -12.14
C ARG A 149 -24.43 -2.55 -11.54
N VAL A 150 -24.30 -2.22 -10.26
CA VAL A 150 -23.02 -2.14 -9.55
C VAL A 150 -22.34 -3.52 -9.50
N ILE A 151 -23.09 -4.58 -9.16
CA ILE A 151 -22.56 -5.95 -9.16
C ILE A 151 -22.19 -6.38 -10.58
N GLY A 152 -23.02 -6.05 -11.58
CA GLY A 152 -22.76 -6.35 -12.99
C GLY A 152 -21.44 -5.72 -13.48
N SER A 153 -21.28 -4.41 -13.29
CA SER A 153 -20.06 -3.69 -13.67
C SER A 153 -18.84 -4.21 -12.91
N ALA A 154 -18.96 -4.51 -11.61
CA ALA A 154 -17.86 -5.06 -10.81
C ALA A 154 -17.41 -6.43 -11.32
N ARG A 155 -18.35 -7.32 -11.65
CA ARG A 155 -18.03 -8.65 -12.21
C ARG A 155 -17.37 -8.56 -13.59
N GLU A 156 -17.83 -7.63 -14.42
CA GLU A 156 -17.25 -7.39 -15.74
C GLU A 156 -15.82 -6.87 -15.64
N TYR A 157 -15.57 -5.90 -14.76
CA TYR A 157 -14.23 -5.38 -14.48
C TYR A 157 -13.27 -6.48 -13.98
N MET A 158 -13.71 -7.31 -13.04
CA MET A 158 -12.91 -8.44 -12.55
C MET A 158 -12.59 -9.44 -13.66
N ARG A 159 -13.54 -9.68 -14.57
CA ARG A 159 -13.34 -10.59 -15.70
C ARG A 159 -12.32 -10.04 -16.70
N GLN A 160 -12.36 -8.74 -16.99
CA GLN A 160 -11.39 -8.08 -17.86
C GLN A 160 -9.99 -8.12 -17.26
N LYS A 161 -9.85 -7.74 -15.98
CA LYS A 161 -8.57 -7.78 -15.28
C LYS A 161 -7.97 -9.19 -15.23
N GLN A 162 -8.80 -10.20 -14.99
CA GLN A 162 -8.35 -11.59 -14.96
C GLN A 162 -7.99 -12.15 -16.35
N GLN A 163 -8.53 -11.58 -17.44
CA GLN A 163 -8.09 -11.90 -18.79
C GLN A 163 -6.74 -11.25 -19.09
N GLU A 164 -6.55 -9.98 -18.72
CA GLU A 164 -5.28 -9.27 -18.88
C GLU A 164 -4.14 -9.93 -18.08
N GLU A 165 -4.40 -10.39 -16.86
CA GLU A 165 -3.44 -11.12 -16.02
C GLU A 165 -3.07 -12.52 -16.57
N ASN A 166 -3.95 -13.17 -17.33
CA ASN A 166 -3.67 -14.47 -17.94
C ASN A 166 -2.98 -14.36 -19.32
N GLU A 167 -2.95 -13.16 -19.91
CA GLU A 167 -2.31 -12.89 -21.20
C GLU A 167 -0.87 -12.35 -21.06
N GLN A 168 -0.42 -12.04 -19.84
CA GLN A 168 0.96 -11.67 -19.50
C GLN A 168 1.77 -12.85 -18.95
#